data_AF-A0AAU4FWR7-F1
#
_entry.id   AF-A0AAU4FWR7-F1
#
_cell.length_a   1.000
_cell.length_b   1.000
_cell.length_c   1.000
_cell.angle_alpha   90.00
_cell.angle_beta   90.00
_cell.angle_gamma   90.00
#
_symmetry.space_group_name_H-M   'P 1'
#
loop_
_entity.id
_entity.type
_entity.pdbx_description
1 polymer ?
#
loop_
_entity_poly.entity_id
_entity_poly.type
_entity_poly.pdbx_seq_one_letter_code
_entity_poly.pdbx_strand_id
1 'polypeptide(L)'
;MHSSLLPLDLLIGPERAGAFIGALVRDLITSDLLPEPAAYRLVCEGVLAGDPWLLADPGQMWTLRPEVTDTDVPALLFIVHRDTTHLTVEDENGQRTQIPLCALSAYQLDQWYWAR
;
A
#
# COMPACT_ATOMS: atom_id res chain seq x y z
N MET A 1 17.02 -1.46 13.42
CA MET A 1 16.37 -0.17 13.73
C MET A 1 14.92 -0.36 13.38
N HIS A 2 13.98 -0.07 14.28
CA HIS A 2 12.57 -0.36 14.02
C HIS A 2 12.09 0.48 12.83
N SER A 3 11.75 -0.17 11.71
CA SER A 3 11.04 0.49 10.64
C SER A 3 9.63 0.80 11.13
N SER A 4 9.44 2.01 11.64
CA SER A 4 8.15 2.50 12.12
C SER A 4 7.26 2.71 10.90
N LEU A 5 6.33 1.79 10.63
CA LEU A 5 5.26 2.05 9.66
C LEU A 5 4.57 3.35 10.06
N LEU A 6 4.55 4.33 9.15
CA LEU A 6 3.85 5.58 9.39
C LEU A 6 2.35 5.30 9.35
N PRO A 7 1.59 5.70 10.39
CA PRO A 7 0.14 5.63 10.37
C PRO A 7 -0.43 6.33 9.13
N LEU A 8 -1.40 5.68 8.48
CA LEU A 8 -1.96 6.14 7.20
C LEU A 8 -2.55 7.56 7.30
N ASP A 9 -3.16 7.88 8.44
CA ASP A 9 -3.73 9.20 8.73
C ASP A 9 -2.68 10.31 8.80
N LEU A 10 -1.41 10.00 9.13
CA LEU A 10 -0.32 10.97 9.05
C LEU A 10 0.16 11.21 7.60
N LEU A 11 -0.05 10.24 6.70
CA LEU A 11 0.35 10.35 5.29
C LEU A 11 -0.66 11.14 4.46
N ILE A 12 -1.96 10.86 4.64
CA ILE A 12 -3.02 11.44 3.79
C ILE A 12 -4.06 12.26 4.55
N GLY A 13 -3.93 12.38 5.87
CA GLY A 13 -4.90 13.03 6.75
C GLY A 13 -6.02 12.08 7.21
N PRO A 14 -6.60 12.33 8.40
CA PRO A 14 -7.54 11.40 9.03
C PRO A 14 -8.84 11.21 8.24
N GLU A 15 -9.38 12.25 7.62
CA GLU A 15 -10.61 12.15 6.81
C GLU A 15 -10.41 11.24 5.60
N ARG A 16 -9.28 11.39 4.90
CA ARG A 16 -8.96 10.56 3.72
C ARG A 16 -8.63 9.13 4.13
N ALA A 17 -7.89 8.95 5.22
CA ALA A 17 -7.63 7.62 5.77
C ALA A 17 -8.94 6.91 6.14
N GLY A 18 -9.87 7.61 6.79
CA GLY A 18 -11.20 7.08 7.11
C GLY A 18 -12.02 6.71 5.86
N ALA A 19 -12.02 7.58 4.84
CA ALA A 19 -12.71 7.31 3.58
C ALA A 19 -12.12 6.10 2.83
N PHE A 20 -10.79 5.99 2.82
CA PHE A 20 -10.07 4.87 2.21
C PHE A 20 -10.38 3.54 2.92
N ILE A 21 -10.25 3.50 4.25
CA ILE A 21 -10.61 2.35 5.08
C ILE A 21 -12.09 1.97 4.85
N GLY A 22 -12.99 2.95 4.85
CA GLY A 22 -14.41 2.72 4.60
C GLY A 22 -14.73 2.18 3.20
N ALA A 23 -13.92 2.51 2.18
CA ALA A 23 -14.03 1.90 0.86
C ALA A 23 -13.65 0.42 0.91
N LEU A 24 -12.47 0.09 1.46
CA LEU A 24 -12.01 -1.29 1.60
C LEU A 24 -12.99 -2.17 2.39
N VAL A 25 -13.56 -1.65 3.47
CA VAL A 25 -14.56 -2.38 4.27
C VAL A 25 -15.81 -2.69 3.45
N ARG A 26 -16.31 -1.72 2.67
CA ARG A 26 -17.47 -1.94 1.78
C ARG A 26 -17.16 -2.95 0.69
N ASP A 27 -15.96 -2.94 0.16
CA ASP A 27 -15.53 -3.90 -0.87
C ASP A 27 -15.53 -5.33 -0.33
N LEU A 28 -15.01 -5.56 0.89
CA LEU A 28 -15.06 -6.88 1.53
C LEU A 28 -16.48 -7.34 1.88
N ILE A 29 -17.36 -6.42 2.33
CA ILE A 29 -18.77 -6.75 2.60
C ILE A 29 -19.47 -7.18 1.30
N THR A 30 -19.20 -6.50 0.20
CA THR A 30 -19.90 -6.73 -1.07
C THR A 30 -19.33 -7.91 -1.85
N SER A 31 -18.02 -8.07 -1.88
CA SER A 31 -17.33 -9.07 -2.70
C SER A 31 -17.19 -10.41 -1.97
N ASP A 32 -16.85 -10.37 -0.68
CA ASP A 32 -16.57 -11.56 0.13
C ASP A 32 -17.71 -11.92 1.08
N LEU A 33 -18.80 -11.13 1.06
CA LEU A 33 -19.99 -11.30 1.91
C LEU A 33 -19.66 -11.36 3.41
N LEU A 34 -18.60 -10.63 3.81
CA LEU A 34 -18.19 -10.58 5.21
C LEU A 34 -19.16 -9.70 6.02
N PRO A 35 -19.49 -10.10 7.26
CA PRO A 35 -20.16 -9.19 8.19
C PRO A 35 -19.31 -7.95 8.45
N GLU A 36 -19.95 -6.78 8.54
CA GLU A 36 -19.27 -5.49 8.73
C GLU A 36 -18.24 -5.48 9.88
N PRO A 37 -18.51 -6.02 11.09
CA PRO A 37 -17.50 -6.04 12.15
C PRO A 37 -16.25 -6.87 11.80
N ALA A 38 -16.41 -7.93 11.01
CA ALA A 38 -15.29 -8.76 10.57
C ALA A 38 -14.48 -8.05 9.47
N ALA A 39 -15.16 -7.44 8.50
CA ALA A 39 -14.52 -6.66 7.44
C ALA A 39 -13.72 -5.46 8.01
N TYR A 40 -14.33 -4.70 8.91
CA TYR A 40 -13.68 -3.57 9.57
C TYR A 40 -12.40 -4.00 10.31
N ARG A 41 -12.48 -5.07 11.09
CA ARG A 41 -11.33 -5.60 11.83
C ARG A 41 -10.18 -6.01 10.89
N LEU A 42 -10.48 -6.77 9.83
CA LEU A 42 -9.48 -7.21 8.86
C LEU A 42 -8.79 -6.04 8.16
N VAL A 43 -9.55 -5.04 7.73
CA VAL A 43 -8.98 -3.85 7.09
C VAL A 43 -8.09 -3.10 8.07
N CYS A 44 -8.53 -2.85 9.31
CA CYS A 44 -7.71 -2.16 10.30
C CYS A 44 -6.42 -2.94 10.63
N GLU A 45 -6.51 -4.26 10.84
CA GLU A 45 -5.34 -5.12 11.11
C GLU A 45 -4.35 -5.08 9.93
N GLY A 46 -4.83 -5.20 8.69
CA GLY A 46 -3.97 -5.19 7.50
C GLY A 46 -3.38 -3.81 7.19
N VAL A 47 -4.14 -2.73 7.37
CA VAL A 47 -3.63 -1.35 7.25
C VAL A 47 -2.52 -1.09 8.28
N LEU A 48 -2.74 -1.51 9.54
CA LEU A 48 -1.72 -1.39 10.58
C LEU A 48 -0.48 -2.25 10.31
N ALA A 49 -0.65 -3.41 9.67
CA ALA A 49 0.44 -4.27 9.26
C ALA A 49 1.18 -3.77 8.00
N GLY A 50 0.68 -2.74 7.32
CA GLY A 50 1.24 -2.26 6.07
C GLY A 50 1.01 -3.22 4.90
N ASP A 51 -0.12 -3.95 4.89
CA ASP A 51 -0.43 -4.97 3.88
C ASP A 51 -0.54 -4.36 2.47
N PRO A 52 0.35 -4.72 1.52
CA PRO A 52 0.28 -4.22 0.16
C PRO A 52 -1.02 -4.51 -0.58
N TRP A 53 -1.68 -5.63 -0.29
CA TRP A 53 -2.91 -6.00 -1.00
C TRP A 53 -4.06 -5.04 -0.71
N LEU A 54 -4.08 -4.49 0.51
CA LEU A 54 -5.02 -3.47 0.93
C LEU A 54 -4.55 -2.07 0.53
N LEU A 55 -3.26 -1.77 0.74
CA LEU A 55 -2.77 -0.41 0.66
C LEU A 55 -2.39 0.05 -0.75
N ALA A 56 -1.86 -0.82 -1.61
CA ALA A 56 -1.26 -0.39 -2.87
C ALA A 56 -2.25 0.36 -3.77
N ASP A 57 -1.94 1.60 -4.15
CA ASP A 57 -2.79 2.43 -5.01
C ASP A 57 -1.90 3.39 -5.83
N PRO A 58 -2.30 3.80 -7.06
CA PRO A 58 -1.52 4.77 -7.81
C PRO A 58 -1.30 6.09 -7.06
N GLY A 59 -0.15 6.71 -7.30
CA GLY A 59 0.28 7.93 -6.61
C GLY A 59 1.05 7.68 -5.31
N GLN A 60 1.23 6.42 -4.91
CA GLN A 60 2.00 6.07 -3.72
C GLN A 60 3.49 5.87 -4.02
N MET A 61 4.33 6.28 -3.07
CA MET A 61 5.75 5.93 -3.02
C MET A 61 6.01 4.92 -1.91
N TRP A 62 6.77 3.90 -2.25
CA TRP A 62 7.13 2.79 -1.39
C TRP A 62 8.65 2.67 -1.32
N THR A 63 9.19 2.70 -0.11
CA THR A 63 10.64 2.62 0.14
C THR A 63 11.00 1.22 0.58
N LEU A 64 12.14 0.71 0.10
CA LEU A 64 12.64 -0.61 0.46
C LEU A 64 12.84 -0.68 1.99
N ARG A 65 12.36 -1.76 2.60
CA ARG A 65 12.51 -1.95 4.04
C ARG A 65 14.00 -2.17 4.38
N PRO A 66 14.50 -1.60 5.49
CA PRO A 66 15.91 -1.71 5.86
C PRO A 66 16.34 -3.15 6.19
N GLU A 67 15.39 -4.05 6.46
CA GLU A 67 15.66 -5.48 6.69
C GLU A 67 15.95 -6.26 5.40
N VAL A 68 15.62 -5.70 4.23
CA VAL A 68 15.90 -6.34 2.93
C VAL A 68 17.34 -6.04 2.55
N THR A 69 18.15 -7.09 2.42
CA THR A 69 19.59 -6.97 2.11
C THR A 69 19.92 -7.14 0.63
N ASP A 70 18.91 -7.34 -0.21
CA ASP A 70 19.09 -7.45 -1.65
C ASP A 70 19.41 -6.05 -2.21
N THR A 71 20.59 -5.91 -2.81
CA THR A 71 21.06 -4.64 -3.39
C THR A 71 20.68 -4.49 -4.86
N ASP A 72 20.15 -5.54 -5.48
CA ASP A 72 19.80 -5.54 -6.90
C ASP A 72 18.35 -5.07 -7.13
N VAL A 73 17.59 -4.81 -6.06
CA VAL A 73 16.24 -4.25 -6.13
C VAL A 73 16.26 -2.72 -5.94
N PRO A 74 15.36 -1.97 -6.62
CA PRO A 74 15.28 -0.53 -6.46
C PRO A 74 15.00 -0.12 -5.02
N ALA A 75 15.60 0.98 -4.55
CA ALA A 75 15.38 1.48 -3.21
C ALA A 75 14.00 2.14 -3.06
N LEU A 76 13.41 2.59 -4.16
CA LEU A 76 12.18 3.36 -4.17
C LEU A 76 11.30 2.96 -5.35
N LEU A 77 10.00 2.82 -5.11
CA LEU A 77 9.00 2.52 -6.13
C LEU A 77 7.84 3.50 -6.05
N PHE A 78 7.51 4.15 -7.15
CA PHE A 78 6.29 4.95 -7.33
C PHE A 78 5.25 4.15 -8.11
N ILE A 79 4.06 3.93 -7.53
CA ILE A 79 2.99 3.20 -8.20
C ILE A 79 2.32 4.11 -9.24
N VAL A 80 2.48 3.75 -10.51
CA VAL A 80 1.86 4.43 -11.66
C VAL A 80 0.50 3.82 -11.96
N HIS A 81 0.38 2.50 -11.87
CA HIS A 81 -0.84 1.77 -12.16
C HIS A 81 -0.91 0.48 -11.33
N ARG A 82 -2.14 0.06 -11.00
CA ARG A 82 -2.44 -1.19 -10.30
C ARG A 82 -3.47 -1.99 -11.09
N ASP A 83 -3.14 -3.26 -11.32
CA ASP A 83 -4.08 -4.32 -11.68
C ASP A 83 -4.28 -5.24 -10.45
N THR A 84 -5.09 -6.28 -10.58
CA THR A 84 -5.47 -7.23 -9.54
C THR A 84 -4.26 -7.90 -8.88
N THR A 85 -3.24 -8.24 -9.67
CA THR A 85 -2.07 -9.03 -9.20
C THR A 85 -0.72 -8.37 -9.51
N HIS A 86 -0.71 -7.27 -10.26
CA HIS A 86 0.49 -6.62 -10.75
C HIS A 86 0.42 -5.11 -10.57
N LEU A 87 1.59 -4.50 -10.44
CA LEU A 87 1.79 -3.06 -10.39
C LEU A 87 2.68 -2.63 -11.55
N THR A 88 2.36 -1.51 -12.16
CA THR A 88 3.34 -0.74 -12.93
C THR A 88 3.95 0.29 -12.01
N VAL A 89 5.26 0.19 -11.81
CA VAL A 89 6.02 1.06 -10.92
C VAL A 89 7.08 1.82 -11.70
N GLU A 90 7.43 3.00 -11.22
CA GLU A 90 8.57 3.79 -11.66
C GLU A 90 9.59 3.83 -10.51
N ASP A 91 10.85 3.52 -10.79
CA ASP A 91 11.93 3.53 -9.79
C ASP A 91 12.59 4.90 -9.63
N GLU A 92 13.59 5.02 -8.75
CA GLU A 92 14.36 6.25 -8.54
C GLU A 92 15.11 6.76 -9.79
N ASN A 93 15.34 5.91 -10.80
CA ASN A 93 15.98 6.26 -12.06
C ASN A 93 14.97 6.64 -13.15
N GLY A 94 13.67 6.67 -12.82
CA GLY A 94 12.59 6.91 -13.78
C GLY A 94 12.29 5.71 -14.69
N GLN A 95 12.84 4.53 -14.39
CA GLN A 95 12.58 3.33 -15.17
C GLN A 95 11.23 2.72 -14.77
N ARG A 96 10.38 2.49 -15.77
CA ARG A 96 9.09 1.83 -15.57
C ARG A 96 9.20 0.33 -15.75
N THR A 97 8.71 -0.41 -14.78
CA THR A 97 8.66 -1.87 -14.83
C THR A 97 7.33 -2.39 -14.29
N GLN A 98 6.98 -3.62 -14.66
CA GLN A 98 5.85 -4.32 -14.09
C GLN A 98 6.36 -5.32 -13.05
N ILE A 99 5.81 -5.28 -11.85
CA ILE A 99 6.15 -6.18 -10.75
C ILE A 99 4.88 -6.87 -10.23
N PRO A 100 4.98 -8.08 -9.66
CA PRO A 100 3.85 -8.68 -8.96
C PRO A 100 3.55 -7.89 -7.68
N LEU A 101 2.27 -7.76 -7.32
CA LEU A 101 1.83 -6.99 -6.14
C LEU A 101 2.46 -7.51 -4.84
N CYS A 102 2.69 -8.83 -4.73
CA CYS A 102 3.36 -9.41 -3.57
C CYS A 102 4.83 -8.99 -3.40
N ALA A 103 5.51 -8.51 -4.44
CA ALA A 103 6.88 -7.99 -4.30
C ALA A 103 6.92 -6.73 -3.43
N LEU A 104 5.81 -6.00 -3.35
CA LEU A 104 5.70 -4.79 -2.53
C LEU A 104 5.76 -5.10 -1.02
N SER A 105 5.65 -6.37 -0.59
CA SER A 105 5.87 -6.76 0.80
C SER A 105 7.30 -6.50 1.29
N ALA A 106 8.28 -6.42 0.38
CA ALA A 106 9.66 -6.00 0.67
C ALA A 106 9.78 -4.49 0.94
N TYR A 107 8.73 -3.72 0.64
CA TYR A 107 8.69 -2.28 0.74
C TYR A 107 7.72 -1.84 1.84
N GLN A 108 7.81 -0.58 2.23
CA GLN A 108 6.87 0.09 3.11
C GLN A 108 6.37 1.37 2.47
N LEU A 109 5.10 1.68 2.69
CA LEU A 109 4.50 2.93 2.24
C LEU A 109 5.19 4.11 2.94
N ASP A 110 5.79 4.99 2.14
CA ASP A 110 6.52 6.16 2.63
C ASP A 110 5.72 7.45 2.38
N GLN A 111 5.15 7.60 1.19
CA GLN A 111 4.42 8.80 0.80
C GLN A 111 3.22 8.45 -0.08
N TRP A 112 2.22 9.32 -0.07
CA TRP A 112 1.08 9.18 -0.95
C TRP A 112 0.67 10.53 -1.53
N TYR A 113 0.98 10.71 -2.81
CA TYR A 113 0.52 11.83 -3.60
C TYR A 113 -0.87 11.53 -4.12
N TRP A 114 -1.88 11.94 -3.35
CA TRP A 114 -3.25 11.91 -3.85
C TRP A 114 -3.36 12.90 -5.01
N ALA A 115 -3.70 12.41 -6.21
CA ALA A 115 -3.92 13.26 -7.36
C ALA A 115 -4.99 14.32 -7.04
N ARG A 116 -4.67 15.57 -7.32
CA ARG A 116 -5.57 16.72 -7.20
C ARG A 116 -6.67 16.66 -8.25
#